data_AF-A0A7L2SNT8-F1
#
_entry.id   AF-A0A7L2SNT8-F1
#
_cell.length_a   1.000
_cell.length_b   1.000
_cell.length_c   1.000
_cell.angle_alpha   90.00
_cell.angle_beta   90.00
_cell.angle_gamma   90.00
#
_symmetry.space_group_name_H-M   'P 1'
#
loop_
_entity.id
_entity.type
_entity.pdbx_description
1 polymer ?
#
loop_
_entity_poly.entity_id
_entity_poly.type
_entity_poly.pdbx_seq_one_letter_code
_entity_poly.pdbx_strand_id
1 'polypeptide(L)'
;QNVQVPVCPLCNTPIPVQKGEIPDIVVGAHIDKDCKYNPAQQKIFTNKCLKPGCKRKEMMKVVCEQCGGNFCIKHRHPLDHDCKGSSQPISKA
;
A
#
# COMPACT_ATOMS: atom_id res chain seq x y z
N GLN A 1 17.49 20.22 26.49
CA GLN A 1 17.97 20.12 25.10
C GLN A 1 17.18 19.01 24.42
N ASN A 2 16.47 19.28 23.32
CA ASN A 2 15.70 18.27 22.60
C ASN A 2 16.66 17.31 21.89
N VAL A 3 16.72 16.06 22.34
CA VAL A 3 17.52 15.01 21.70
C VAL A 3 16.71 14.50 20.50
N GLN A 4 17.18 14.76 19.29
CA GLN A 4 16.56 14.19 18.10
C GLN A 4 17.11 12.79 17.88
N VAL A 5 16.19 11.81 17.86
CA VAL A 5 16.49 10.40 17.65
C VAL A 5 16.20 10.07 16.18
N PRO A 6 17.15 9.53 15.41
CA PRO A 6 16.88 9.13 14.04
C PRO A 6 15.87 7.98 14.00
N VAL A 7 15.11 7.91 12.91
CA VAL A 7 14.10 6.87 12.69
C VAL A 7 14.54 6.00 11.52
N CYS A 8 14.40 4.68 11.66
CA CYS A 8 14.65 3.78 10.54
C CYS A 8 13.66 4.05 9.39
N PRO A 9 14.13 4.28 8.15
CA PRO A 9 13.23 4.54 7.02
C PRO A 9 12.43 3.31 6.57
N LEU A 10 12.82 2.10 6.99
CA LEU A 10 12.16 0.86 6.59
C LEU A 10 11.08 0.43 7.59
N CYS A 11 11.43 0.33 8.87
CA CYS A 11 10.51 -0.15 9.92
C CYS A 11 9.88 0.97 10.75
N ASN A 12 10.22 2.24 10.49
CA ASN A 12 9.74 3.42 11.21
C ASN A 12 9.97 3.41 12.74
N THR A 13 10.91 2.58 13.21
CA THR A 13 11.28 2.46 14.63
C THR A 13 12.36 3.50 14.97
N PRO A 14 12.24 4.22 16.10
CA PRO A 14 13.28 5.15 16.54
C PRO A 14 14.53 4.39 16.98
N ILE A 15 15.69 4.84 16.51
CA ILE A 15 16.99 4.20 16.76
C ILE A 15 17.77 5.07 17.75
N PRO A 16 18.01 4.60 18.98
CA PRO A 16 18.79 5.35 19.96
C PRO A 16 20.25 5.48 19.49
N VAL A 17 20.78 6.70 19.53
CA VAL A 17 22.18 7.01 19.17
C VAL A 17 22.90 7.51 20.41
N GLN A 18 24.05 6.93 20.75
CA GLN A 18 24.84 7.39 21.89
C GLN A 18 25.65 8.64 21.54
N LYS A 19 26.06 9.39 22.57
CA LYS A 19 26.84 10.61 22.39
C LYS A 19 28.21 10.28 21.79
N GLY A 20 28.47 10.76 20.58
CA GLY A 20 29.70 10.50 19.81
C GLY A 20 29.53 9.50 18.67
N GLU A 21 28.38 8.83 18.56
CA GLU A 21 28.06 7.98 17.41
C GLU A 21 27.45 8.80 16.27
N ILE A 22 27.68 8.34 15.04
CA ILE A 22 27.13 8.96 13.83
C ILE A 22 25.77 8.33 13.54
N PRO A 23 24.67 9.12 13.47
CA PRO A 23 23.32 8.60 13.23
C PRO A 23 23.21 7.66 12.04
N ASP A 24 23.81 8.00 10.90
CA ASP A 24 23.75 7.16 9.68
C ASP A 24 24.36 5.76 9.86
N ILE A 25 25.46 5.65 10.63
CA ILE A 25 26.11 4.36 10.89
C ILE A 25 25.22 3.49 11.77
N VAL A 26 24.63 4.06 12.83
CA VAL A 26 23.75 3.33 13.75
C VAL A 26 22.47 2.89 13.04
N VAL A 27 21.90 3.76 12.19
CA VAL A 27 20.74 3.44 11.35
C VAL A 27 21.07 2.32 10.36
N GLY A 28 22.24 2.37 9.71
CA GLY A 28 22.72 1.32 8.81
C GLY A 28 22.88 -0.03 9.53
N ALA A 29 23.54 -0.04 10.68
CA ALA A 29 23.73 -1.26 11.48
C ALA A 29 22.40 -1.91 11.90
N HIS A 30 21.40 -1.10 12.25
CA HIS A 30 20.05 -1.59 12.51
C HIS A 30 19.44 -2.23 11.25
N ILE A 31 19.53 -1.57 10.10
CA ILE A 31 19.00 -2.09 8.82
C ILE A 31 19.57 -3.48 8.52
N ASP A 32 20.87 -3.66 8.73
CA ASP A 32 21.57 -4.92 8.40
C ASP A 32 21.30 -6.07 9.38
N LYS A 33 21.10 -5.78 10.67
CA LYS A 33 21.10 -6.82 11.73
C LYS A 33 19.78 -7.02 12.45
N ASP A 34 19.04 -5.94 12.71
CA ASP A 34 17.93 -5.93 13.67
C ASP A 34 16.63 -5.34 13.11
N CYS A 35 16.61 -5.02 11.82
CA CYS A 35 15.44 -4.42 11.19
C CYS A 35 14.33 -5.45 11.02
N LYS A 36 13.22 -5.23 11.73
CA LYS A 36 12.00 -6.03 11.60
C LYS A 36 11.19 -5.71 10.34
N TYR A 37 11.71 -4.85 9.46
CA TYR A 37 11.05 -4.56 8.19
C TYR A 37 11.08 -5.81 7.31
N ASN A 38 9.92 -6.46 7.18
CA ASN A 38 9.77 -7.61 6.30
C ASN A 38 8.92 -7.22 5.08
N PRO A 39 9.53 -6.99 3.90
CA PRO A 39 8.79 -6.67 2.69
C PRO A 39 7.83 -7.79 2.26
N ALA A 40 8.08 -9.05 2.65
CA ALA A 40 7.18 -10.17 2.37
C ALA A 40 5.91 -10.18 3.26
N GLN A 41 5.93 -9.49 4.41
CA GLN A 41 4.74 -9.36 5.28
C GLN A 41 3.85 -8.18 4.88
N GLN A 42 4.39 -7.22 4.13
CA GLN A 42 3.58 -6.15 3.56
C GLN A 42 2.74 -6.73 2.42
N LYS A 43 1.41 -6.78 2.59
CA LYS A 43 0.50 -7.22 1.52
C LYS A 43 0.46 -6.13 0.44
N ILE A 44 1.38 -6.20 -0.52
CA ILE A 44 1.47 -5.25 -1.64
C ILE A 44 0.22 -5.34 -2.53
N PHE A 45 -0.33 -6.55 -2.69
CA PHE A 45 -1.56 -6.79 -3.43
C PHE A 45 -2.76 -7.00 -2.50
N THR A 46 -3.42 -5.92 -2.14
CA THR A 46 -4.58 -5.93 -1.22
C THR A 46 -5.92 -5.79 -1.93
N ASN A 47 -5.93 -5.23 -3.15
CA ASN A 47 -7.17 -4.80 -3.81
C ASN A 47 -7.79 -5.96 -4.60
N LYS A 48 -8.60 -6.76 -3.92
CA LYS A 48 -9.29 -7.94 -4.49
C LYS A 48 -10.34 -7.52 -5.52
N CYS A 49 -10.33 -8.18 -6.68
CA CYS A 49 -11.38 -8.04 -7.67
C CYS A 49 -12.71 -8.62 -7.16
N LEU A 50 -13.80 -7.85 -7.28
CA LEU A 50 -15.15 -8.26 -6.88
C LEU A 50 -15.90 -9.05 -7.94
N LYS A 51 -15.36 -9.19 -9.16
CA LYS A 51 -15.97 -10.03 -10.19
C LYS A 51 -16.01 -11.50 -9.71
N PRO A 52 -17.18 -12.16 -9.76
CA PRO A 52 -17.30 -13.58 -9.43
C PRO A 52 -16.28 -14.44 -10.20
N GLY A 53 -15.63 -15.36 -9.51
CA GLY A 53 -14.60 -16.24 -10.09
C GLY A 53 -13.20 -15.61 -10.27
N CYS A 54 -13.04 -14.30 -10.05
CA CYS A 54 -11.74 -13.65 -10.13
C CYS A 54 -11.00 -13.66 -8.77
N LYS A 55 -9.79 -14.21 -8.74
CA LYS A 55 -8.93 -14.23 -7.54
C LYS A 55 -7.78 -13.20 -7.58
N ARG A 56 -7.73 -12.35 -8.61
CA ARG A 56 -6.67 -11.34 -8.75
C ARG A 56 -6.80 -10.27 -7.67
N LYS A 57 -5.64 -9.80 -7.22
CA LYS A 57 -5.48 -8.65 -6.34
C LYS A 57 -4.53 -7.68 -7.01
N GLU A 58 -4.87 -6.40 -7.01
CA GLU A 58 -4.04 -5.32 -7.58
C GLU A 58 -3.34 -4.53 -6.48
N MET A 59 -2.24 -3.86 -6.84
CA MET A 59 -1.51 -2.96 -5.93
C MET A 59 -2.31 -1.69 -5.63
N MET A 60 -3.10 -1.22 -6.60
CA MET A 60 -3.98 -0.07 -6.48
C MET A 60 -5.46 -0.48 -6.51
N LYS A 61 -6.33 0.36 -5.94
CA LYS A 61 -7.77 0.22 -6.10
C LYS A 61 -8.16 0.61 -7.52
N VAL A 62 -9.03 -0.19 -8.13
CA VAL A 62 -9.66 0.12 -9.42
C VAL A 62 -11.16 0.11 -9.17
N VAL A 63 -11.69 1.29 -8.85
CA VAL A 63 -13.09 1.47 -8.46
C VAL A 63 -13.92 1.77 -9.70
N CYS A 64 -15.00 1.03 -9.91
CA CYS A 64 -15.96 1.35 -10.96
C CYS A 64 -16.78 2.58 -10.55
N GLU A 65 -16.88 3.56 -11.43
CA GLU A 65 -17.62 4.80 -11.16
C GLU A 65 -19.14 4.60 -11.10
N GLN A 66 -19.66 3.52 -11.71
CA GLN A 66 -21.09 3.25 -11.77
C GLN A 66 -21.60 2.45 -10.56
N CYS A 67 -20.86 1.43 -10.13
CA CYS A 67 -21.28 0.54 -9.03
C CYS A 67 -20.45 0.68 -7.75
N GLY A 68 -19.37 1.46 -7.76
CA GLY A 68 -18.46 1.63 -6.61
C GLY A 68 -17.62 0.39 -6.27
N GLY A 69 -17.74 -0.70 -7.05
CA GLY A 69 -17.02 -1.94 -6.80
C GLY A 69 -15.53 -1.86 -7.18
N ASN A 70 -14.68 -2.60 -6.45
CA ASN A 70 -13.26 -2.74 -6.78
C ASN A 70 -12.99 -3.93 -7.72
N PHE A 71 -12.24 -3.70 -8.79
CA PHE A 71 -11.94 -4.71 -9.80
C PHE A 71 -10.42 -4.80 -10.07
N CYS A 72 -9.99 -5.78 -10.88
CA CYS A 72 -8.62 -5.79 -11.41
C CYS A 72 -8.59 -5.06 -12.75
N ILE A 73 -7.39 -4.79 -13.29
CA ILE A 73 -7.24 -4.07 -14.57
C ILE A 73 -8.02 -4.74 -15.71
N LYS A 74 -8.10 -6.08 -15.72
CA LYS A 74 -8.88 -6.84 -16.72
C LYS A 74 -10.40 -6.75 -16.56
N HIS A 75 -10.89 -6.31 -15.39
CA HIS A 75 -12.32 -6.22 -15.08
C HIS A 75 -12.74 -4.79 -14.71
N ARG A 76 -11.92 -3.79 -15.05
CA ARG A 76 -12.16 -2.38 -14.72
C ARG A 76 -13.38 -1.81 -15.46
N HIS A 77 -13.67 -2.33 -16.64
CA HIS A 77 -14.72 -1.82 -17.49
C HIS A 77 -16.07 -2.44 -17.08
N PRO A 78 -17.19 -1.69 -17.16
CA PRO A 78 -18.51 -2.18 -16.76
C PRO A 78 -18.94 -3.49 -17.43
N LEU A 79 -18.58 -3.67 -18.71
CA LEU A 79 -18.88 -4.88 -19.48
C LEU A 79 -18.11 -6.11 -18.99
N ASP A 80 -16.94 -5.90 -18.38
CA ASP A 80 -16.06 -7.00 -17.98
C ASP A 80 -16.41 -7.58 -16.61
N HIS A 81 -17.29 -6.94 -15.82
CA HIS A 81 -17.62 -7.37 -14.46
C HIS A 81 -19.11 -7.49 -14.17
N ASP A 82 -19.97 -7.47 -15.19
CA ASP A 82 -21.43 -7.51 -15.03
C ASP A 82 -21.91 -6.37 -14.12
N CYS A 83 -21.60 -5.13 -14.53
CA CYS A 83 -21.84 -3.95 -13.71
C CYS A 83 -23.34 -3.80 -13.38
N LYS A 84 -23.65 -3.77 -12.09
CA LYS A 84 -25.00 -3.50 -11.56
C LYS A 84 -25.23 -2.03 -11.20
N GLY A 85 -24.31 -1.15 -11.60
CA GLY A 85 -24.50 0.28 -11.44
C GLY A 85 -25.67 0.74 -12.31
N SER A 86 -26.52 1.61 -11.79
CA SER A 86 -27.54 2.24 -12.61
C SER A 86 -26.83 2.93 -13.78
N SER A 87 -27.24 2.59 -15.00
CA SER A 87 -26.85 3.24 -16.24
C SER A 87 -27.43 4.65 -16.30
N GLN A 88 -27.15 5.49 -15.31
CA GLN A 88 -27.33 6.92 -15.46
C GLN A 88 -26.06 7.43 -16.14
N PRO A 89 -26.14 7.93 -17.38
CA PRO A 89 -25.05 8.72 -17.92
C PRO A 89 -24.81 9.84 -16.91
N ILE A 90 -23.58 9.96 -16.43
CA ILE A 90 -23.14 11.14 -15.69
C ILE A 90 -23.21 12.30 -16.68
N SER A 91 -24.39 12.92 -16.78
CA SER A 91 -24.53 14.29 -17.25
C SER A 91 -23.97 15.17 -16.14
N LYS A 92 -22.65 15.34 -16.15
CA LYS A 92 -22.01 16.45 -15.44
C LYS A 92 -21.68 17.52 -16.49
N ALA A 93 -22.48 18.58 -16.49
CA ALA A 93 -22.14 19.88 -17.06
C ALA A 93 -21.31 20.68 -16.03
#